data_AF-A0A058ZUD2-F1
#
_entry.id   AF-A0A058ZUD2-F1
#
_cell.length_a   1.000
_cell.length_b   1.000
_cell.length_c   1.000
_cell.angle_alpha   90.00
_cell.angle_beta   90.00
_cell.angle_gamma   90.00
#
_symmetry.space_group_name_H-M   'P 1'
#
loop_
_entity.id
_entity.type
_entity.pdbx_description
1 polymer ?
#
loop_
_entity_poly.entity_id
_entity_poly.type
_entity_poly.pdbx_seq_one_letter_code
_entity_poly.pdbx_strand_id
1 'polypeptide(L)'
;MFERKSKIEKFNGSNYFVLWSIKMWALLTIQGLAKALDGEDVLPIIMKVSERVELMERAKSTIFLNLSDGILIEATEEKDAAAL
;
A
#
# COMPACT_ATOMS: atom_id res chain seq x y z
N MET A 1 -22.86 0.97 11.67
CA MET A 1 -21.83 -0.08 11.53
C MET A 1 -20.52 0.52 12.00
N PHE A 2 -19.99 0.12 13.15
CA PHE A 2 -18.65 0.55 13.55
C PHE A 2 -17.67 -0.14 12.60
N GLU A 3 -17.17 0.60 11.61
CA GLU A 3 -15.98 0.17 10.88
C GLU A 3 -14.88 -0.03 11.92
N ARG A 4 -14.59 -1.29 12.27
CA ARG A 4 -13.33 -1.60 12.91
C ARG A 4 -12.27 -1.27 11.87
N LYS A 5 -11.75 -0.03 11.92
CA LYS A 5 -10.52 0.35 11.24
C LYS A 5 -9.45 -0.57 11.80
N SER A 6 -9.18 -1.67 11.10
CA SER A 6 -8.05 -2.54 11.38
C SER A 6 -6.81 -1.67 11.23
N LYS A 7 -6.26 -1.22 12.36
CA LYS A 7 -5.02 -0.45 12.40
C LYS A 7 -3.89 -1.44 12.64
N ILE A 8 -2.88 -1.37 11.79
CA ILE A 8 -1.59 -2.00 12.06
C ILE A 8 -0.61 -0.91 12.50
N GLU A 9 0.47 -1.32 13.14
CA GLU A 9 1.57 -0.39 13.45
C GLU A 9 2.17 0.16 12.14
N LYS A 10 2.48 1.46 12.10
CA LYS A 10 3.14 2.05 10.94
C LYS A 10 4.56 1.51 10.79
N PHE A 11 5.01 1.29 9.55
CA PHE A 11 6.43 0.98 9.31
C PHE A 11 7.26 2.25 9.51
N ASN A 12 8.34 2.15 10.29
CA ASN A 12 9.17 3.30 10.64
C ASN A 12 10.67 3.07 10.39
N GLY A 13 11.03 1.99 9.70
CA GLY A 13 12.43 1.60 9.46
C GLY A 13 13.08 0.82 10.61
N SER A 14 12.63 1.03 11.85
CA SER A 14 13.17 0.34 13.03
C SER A 14 12.41 -0.95 13.37
N ASN A 15 11.14 -1.07 12.97
CA ASN A 15 10.38 -2.29 13.18
C ASN A 15 10.64 -3.36 12.10
N TYR A 16 10.34 -4.62 12.43
CA TYR A 16 10.58 -5.75 11.55
C TYR A 16 9.73 -5.67 10.29
N PHE A 17 10.35 -5.29 9.16
CA PHE A 17 9.68 -5.13 7.88
C PHE A 17 8.87 -6.37 7.46
N VAL A 18 9.42 -7.58 7.65
CA VAL A 18 8.74 -8.84 7.29
C VAL A 18 7.43 -9.02 8.08
N LEU A 19 7.42 -8.69 9.38
CA LEU A 19 6.21 -8.77 10.18
C LEU A 19 5.19 -7.70 9.75
N TRP A 20 5.68 -6.49 9.46
CA TRP A 20 4.84 -5.41 8.98
C TRP A 20 4.21 -5.74 7.62
N SER A 21 4.97 -6.29 6.67
CA SER A 21 4.49 -6.63 5.33
C SER A 21 3.43 -7.73 5.35
N ILE A 22 3.57 -8.74 6.22
CA ILE A 22 2.53 -9.76 6.46
C ILE A 22 1.23 -9.12 6.98
N LYS A 23 1.35 -8.21 7.97
CA LYS A 23 0.20 -7.47 8.52
C LYS A 23 -0.44 -6.56 7.48
N MET A 24 0.36 -5.93 6.63
CA MET A 24 -0.10 -5.08 5.53
C MET A 24 -0.87 -5.89 4.49
N TRP A 25 -0.34 -7.05 4.10
CA TRP A 25 -1.00 -7.95 3.16
C TRP A 25 -2.36 -8.43 3.70
N ALA A 26 -2.43 -8.79 4.98
CA ALA A 26 -3.68 -9.14 5.65
C ALA A 26 -4.68 -7.96 5.66
N LEU A 27 -4.21 -6.75 5.96
CA LEU A 27 -5.03 -5.53 5.93
C LEU A 27 -5.63 -5.28 4.53
N LEU A 28 -4.80 -5.33 3.49
CA LEU A 28 -5.22 -5.15 2.10
C LEU A 28 -6.20 -6.25 1.67
N THR A 29 -5.99 -7.49 2.14
CA THR A 29 -6.91 -8.61 1.85
C THR A 29 -8.30 -8.36 2.42
N ILE A 30 -8.38 -7.94 3.70
CA ILE A 30 -9.65 -7.62 4.36
C ILE A 30 -10.36 -6.43 3.68
N GLN A 31 -9.60 -5.49 3.11
CA GLN A 31 -10.15 -4.35 2.36
C GLN A 31 -10.48 -4.66 0.90
N GLY A 32 -10.19 -5.87 0.41
CA GLY A 32 -10.39 -6.24 -0.99
C GLY A 32 -9.36 -5.61 -1.96
N LEU A 33 -8.24 -5.12 -1.44
CA LEU A 33 -7.21 -4.39 -2.18
C LEU A 33 -5.97 -5.24 -2.55
N ALA A 34 -5.85 -6.45 -1.99
CA ALA A 34 -4.63 -7.27 -2.15
C ALA A 34 -4.25 -7.57 -3.61
N LYS A 35 -5.24 -7.71 -4.51
CA LYS A 35 -5.01 -7.93 -5.95
C LYS A 35 -4.22 -6.80 -6.62
N ALA A 36 -4.20 -5.60 -6.05
CA ALA A 36 -3.39 -4.51 -6.57
C ALA A 36 -1.88 -4.79 -6.48
N LEU A 37 -1.46 -5.73 -5.63
CA LEU A 37 -0.06 -6.09 -5.43
C LEU A 37 0.47 -7.05 -6.51
N ASP A 38 -0.42 -7.73 -7.23
CA ASP A 38 -0.03 -8.73 -8.25
C ASP A 38 0.52 -8.07 -9.52
N GLY A 39 0.43 -6.74 -9.65
CA GLY A 39 0.81 -6.01 -10.85
C GLY A 39 -0.37 -5.71 -11.77
N GLU A 40 -0.24 -4.66 -12.57
CA GLU A 40 -1.31 -4.23 -13.48
C GLU A 40 -1.55 -5.27 -14.59
N ASP A 41 -0.51 -5.97 -15.01
CA ASP A 41 -0.53 -7.02 -16.03
C ASP A 41 -1.27 -8.30 -15.59
N VAL A 42 -1.37 -8.54 -14.28
CA VAL A 42 -2.02 -9.74 -13.72
C VAL A 42 -3.51 -9.49 -13.41
N LEU A 43 -3.94 -8.23 -13.35
CA LEU A 43 -5.33 -7.87 -13.10
C LEU A 43 -6.24 -8.21 -14.30
N PRO A 44 -7.40 -8.86 -14.07
CA PRO A 44 -8.25 -9.38 -15.15
C PRO A 44 -8.55 -8.34 -16.22
N ILE A 45 -8.31 -8.68 -17.50
CA ILE A 45 -8.58 -7.79 -18.65
C ILE A 45 -10.04 -7.32 -18.69
N ILE A 46 -10.95 -8.13 -18.12
CA ILE A 46 -12.39 -7.88 -18.05
C ILE A 46 -12.73 -6.73 -17.07
N MET A 47 -11.82 -6.38 -16.14
CA MET A 47 -12.01 -5.26 -15.22
C MET A 47 -11.91 -3.93 -15.97
N LYS A 48 -12.82 -2.99 -15.70
CA LYS A 48 -12.78 -1.67 -16.33
C LYS A 48 -11.50 -0.93 -15.93
N VAL A 49 -10.97 -0.12 -16.86
CA VAL A 49 -9.78 0.71 -16.60
C VAL A 49 -9.97 1.60 -15.36
N SER A 50 -11.16 2.20 -15.19
CA SER A 50 -11.45 3.03 -14.01
C SER A 50 -11.42 2.25 -12.70
N GLU A 51 -11.97 1.04 -12.68
CA GLU A 51 -12.00 0.17 -11.49
C GLU A 51 -10.58 -0.31 -11.13
N ARG A 52 -9.76 -0.60 -12.14
CA ARG A 52 -8.35 -0.96 -12.00
C ARG A 52 -7.53 0.18 -11.40
N VAL A 53 -7.67 1.40 -11.94
CA VAL A 53 -7.00 2.60 -11.42
C VAL A 53 -7.42 2.85 -9.98
N GLU A 54 -8.72 2.81 -9.67
CA GLU A 54 -9.21 3.01 -8.31
C GLU A 54 -8.65 1.96 -7.33
N LEU A 55 -8.65 0.68 -7.71
CA LEU A 55 -8.09 -0.41 -6.91
C LEU A 55 -6.61 -0.15 -6.57
N MET A 56 -5.81 0.23 -7.57
CA MET A 56 -4.39 0.51 -7.42
C MET A 56 -4.14 1.75 -6.57
N GLU A 57 -4.87 2.85 -6.80
CA GLU A 57 -4.74 4.09 -6.04
C GLU A 57 -5.11 3.88 -4.57
N ARG A 58 -6.16 3.11 -4.29
CA ARG A 58 -6.57 2.79 -2.92
C ARG A 58 -5.55 1.90 -2.22
N ALA A 59 -5.01 0.89 -2.88
CA ALA A 59 -3.97 0.04 -2.31
C ALA A 59 -2.71 0.86 -1.98
N LYS A 60 -2.24 1.68 -2.92
CA LYS A 60 -1.10 2.59 -2.73
C LYS A 60 -1.35 3.55 -1.56
N SER A 61 -2.52 4.17 -1.51
CA SER A 61 -2.89 5.09 -0.44
C SER A 61 -2.92 4.39 0.93
N THR A 62 -3.47 3.17 1.01
CA THR A 62 -3.47 2.39 2.24
C THR A 62 -2.04 2.07 2.69
N ILE A 63 -1.14 1.69 1.78
CA ILE A 63 0.26 1.45 2.11
C ILE A 63 0.91 2.73 2.66
N PHE A 64 0.80 3.85 1.94
CA PHE A 64 1.39 5.13 2.36
C PHE A 64 0.89 5.61 3.72
N LEU A 65 -0.41 5.49 3.98
CA LEU A 65 -0.99 5.88 5.28
C LEU A 65 -0.52 5.00 6.45
N ASN A 66 0.09 3.86 6.17
CA ASN A 66 0.69 2.96 7.15
C ASN A 66 2.23 3.02 7.17
N LEU A 67 2.82 4.02 6.51
CA LEU A 67 4.22 4.39 6.71
C LEU A 67 4.32 5.55 7.71
N SER A 68 5.45 5.66 8.39
CA SER A 68 5.79 6.83 9.19
C SER A 68 6.17 8.00 8.30
N ASP A 69 6.04 9.21 8.83
CA ASP A 69 6.36 10.43 8.08
C ASP A 69 7.85 10.47 7.70
N GLY A 70 8.74 9.94 8.56
CA GLY A 70 10.16 9.81 8.26
C GLY A 70 10.46 8.94 7.05
N ILE A 71 9.78 7.79 6.91
CA ILE A 71 9.92 6.92 5.74
C ILE A 71 9.36 7.58 4.48
N LEU A 72 8.26 8.34 4.60
CA LEU A 72 7.70 9.09 3.46
C LEU A 72 8.66 10.18 2.98
N ILE A 73 9.31 10.89 3.89
CA ILE A 73 10.31 11.92 3.55
C ILE A 73 11.51 11.28 2.84
N GLU A 74 12.08 10.21 3.39
CA GLU A 74 13.20 9.48 2.78
C GLU A 74 12.88 9.02 1.35
N ALA A 75 11.68 8.46 1.14
CA ALA A 75 11.23 8.04 -0.18
C ALA A 75 11.05 9.20 -1.18
N THR A 76 10.70 10.40 -0.71
CA THR A 76 10.62 11.59 -1.57
C THR A 76 12.00 12.13 -1.94
N GLU A 77 12.93 12.14 -0.98
CA GLU A 77 14.32 12.60 -1.21
C GLU A 77 15.08 11.65 -2.14
N GLU A 78 14.89 10.33 -2.03
CA GLU A 78 15.48 9.35 -2.94
C GLU A 78 15.00 9.57 -4.38
N LYS A 79 13.71 9.85 -4.57
CA LYS A 79 13.14 10.08 -5.90
C LYS A 79 13.70 11.34 -6.56
N ASP A 80 13.95 12.39 -5.78
CA ASP A 80 14.57 13.61 -6.27
C ASP A 80 16.05 13.38 -6.63
N ALA A 81 16.77 12.56 -5.84
CA ALA A 81 18.15 12.17 -6.14
C ALA A 81 18.27 11.28 -7.38
N ALA A 82 17.34 10.36 -7.60
CA ALA A 82 17.31 9.49 -8.79
C ALA A 82 16.90 10.22 -10.09
N ALA A 83 16.38 11.44 -9.98
CA ALA A 83 16.00 12.28 -11.12
C ALA A 83 17.11 13.23 -11.60
N LEU A 84 18.27 13.24 -10.91
CA LEU A 84 19.46 14.04 -11.21
C LEU A 84 20.52 13.23 -11.97
#